data_AF-A0A378SRS1-F1
#
_entry.id   AF-A0A378SRS1-F1
#
_cell.length_a   1.000
_cell.length_b   1.000
_cell.length_c   1.000
_cell.angle_alpha   90.00
_cell.angle_beta   90.00
_cell.angle_gamma   90.00
#
_symmetry.space_group_name_H-M   'P 1'
#
loop_
_entity.id
_entity.type
_entity.pdbx_description
1 polymer ?
#
loop_
_entity_poly.entity_id
_entity_poly.type
_entity_poly.pdbx_seq_one_letter_code
_entity_poly.pdbx_strand_id
1 'polypeptide(L)'
;MGEIASVDLDRLQALAERFRDVATDVDGLRVPGLDPAELPGAAVGRVAVGELVSPAVSAVVRRLTEWASAACAAAESFRDADAGHGERFLPR
;
A
#
# COMPACT_ATOMS: atom_id res chain seq x y z
N MET A 1 -9.48 -12.39 -29.92
CA MET A 1 -10.35 -13.06 -28.94
C MET A 1 -9.58 -13.05 -27.63
N GLY A 2 -9.67 -11.93 -26.91
CA GLY A 2 -8.90 -11.72 -25.69
C GLY A 2 -9.55 -12.50 -24.57
N GLU A 3 -8.82 -13.44 -24.00
CA GLU A 3 -9.18 -14.07 -22.74
C GLU A 3 -9.26 -12.92 -21.71
N ILE A 4 -10.48 -12.53 -21.34
CA ILE A 4 -10.67 -11.64 -20.20
C ILE A 4 -10.18 -12.46 -19.03
N ALA A 5 -8.95 -12.20 -18.59
CA ALA A 5 -8.40 -12.81 -17.40
C ALA A 5 -9.45 -12.63 -16.30
N SER A 6 -10.04 -13.74 -15.86
CA SER A 6 -10.92 -13.77 -14.70
C SER A 6 -10.08 -13.25 -13.54
N VAL A 7 -10.25 -11.98 -13.22
CA VAL A 7 -9.60 -11.39 -12.05
C VAL A 7 -10.37 -11.92 -10.86
N ASP A 8 -9.71 -12.75 -10.07
CA ASP A 8 -10.20 -13.15 -8.76
C ASP A 8 -10.25 -11.90 -7.87
N LEU A 9 -11.45 -11.33 -7.75
CA LEU A 9 -11.69 -10.09 -7.02
C LEU A 9 -11.44 -10.26 -5.52
N ASP A 10 -11.69 -11.46 -4.98
CA ASP A 10 -11.46 -11.78 -3.58
C ASP A 10 -9.96 -11.84 -3.29
N ARG A 11 -9.18 -12.45 -4.20
CA ARG A 11 -7.72 -12.44 -4.13
C ARG A 11 -7.14 -11.03 -4.26
N LEU A 12 -7.72 -10.19 -5.13
CA LEU A 12 -7.29 -8.79 -5.27
C LEU A 12 -7.56 -7.99 -3.99
N GLN A 13 -8.73 -8.15 -3.38
CA GLN A 13 -9.07 -7.51 -2.11
C GLN A 13 -8.17 -8.00 -0.97
N ALA A 14 -7.94 -9.31 -0.86
CA ALA A 14 -7.02 -9.85 0.13
C ALA A 14 -5.60 -9.31 -0.04
N LEU A 15 -5.14 -9.14 -1.28
CA LEU A 15 -3.83 -8.53 -1.54
C LEU A 15 -3.81 -7.04 -1.13
N ALA A 16 -4.87 -6.29 -1.42
CA ALA A 16 -4.98 -4.89 -1.02
C ALA A 16 -4.88 -4.72 0.50
N GLU A 17 -5.56 -5.55 1.29
CA GLU A 17 -5.47 -5.50 2.75
C GLU A 17 -4.04 -5.82 3.24
N ARG A 18 -3.38 -6.83 2.66
CA ARG A 18 -1.97 -7.12 3.00
C ARG A 18 -1.03 -5.94 2.73
N PHE A 19 -1.29 -5.15 1.68
CA PHE A 19 -0.52 -3.95 1.39
C PHE A 19 -0.78 -2.83 2.41
N ARG A 20 -2.00 -2.72 2.95
CA ARG A 20 -2.30 -1.82 4.06
C ARG A 20 -1.59 -2.24 5.33
N ASP A 21 -1.61 -3.53 5.66
CA ASP A 21 -0.90 -4.06 6.83
C ASP A 21 0.59 -3.74 6.76
N VAL A 22 1.22 -3.98 5.59
CA VAL A 22 2.64 -3.63 5.37
C VAL A 22 2.87 -2.12 5.47
N ALA A 23 1.93 -1.29 5.00
CA ALA A 23 2.05 0.16 5.15
C ALA A 23 2.04 0.57 6.63
N THR A 24 1.17 -0.04 7.45
CA THR A 24 1.13 0.17 8.90
C THR A 24 2.41 -0.32 9.59
N ASP A 25 2.91 -1.49 9.21
CA ASP A 25 4.15 -2.03 9.77
C ASP A 25 5.34 -1.09 9.48
N VAL A 26 5.44 -0.61 8.23
CA VAL A 26 6.50 0.31 7.81
C VAL A 26 6.41 1.66 8.53
N ASP A 27 5.20 2.20 8.73
CA ASP A 27 4.99 3.44 9.49
C ASP A 27 5.35 3.28 10.98
N GLY A 28 5.13 2.07 11.53
CA GLY A 28 5.49 1.72 12.90
C GLY A 28 6.98 1.45 13.14
N LEU A 29 7.80 1.33 12.08
CA LEU A 29 9.23 1.10 12.22
C LEU A 29 9.92 2.32 12.82
N ARG A 30 10.41 2.17 14.05
CA ARG A 30 11.28 3.19 14.65
C ARG A 30 12.65 3.19 13.99
N VAL A 31 13.02 4.32 13.40
CA VAL A 31 14.39 4.55 12.93
C VAL A 31 15.31 4.61 14.15
N PRO A 32 16.39 3.78 14.22
CA PRO A 32 17.35 3.87 15.30
C PRO A 32 17.99 5.26 15.31
N GLY A 33 17.83 5.99 16.41
CA GLY A 33 18.55 7.23 16.66
C GLY A 33 19.94 6.92 17.19
N LEU A 34 20.96 7.61 16.67
CA LEU A 34 22.29 7.65 17.28
C LEU A 34 22.31 8.84 18.23
N ASP A 35 22.67 8.61 19.50
CA ASP A 35 22.90 9.70 20.45
C ASP A 35 24.23 10.40 20.09
N PRO A 36 24.21 11.68 19.68
CA PRO A 36 25.42 12.42 19.38
C PRO A 36 26.38 12.54 20.57
N ALA A 37 25.84 12.52 21.80
CA ALA A 37 26.62 12.59 23.03
C ALA A 37 27.42 11.31 23.30
N GLU A 38 26.97 10.16 22.77
CA GLU A 38 27.68 8.88 22.86
C GLU A 38 28.80 8.74 21.82
N LEU A 39 28.88 9.64 20.83
CA LEU A 39 29.87 9.61 19.74
C LEU A 39 30.62 10.94 19.56
N PRO A 40 31.37 11.40 20.58
CA PRO A 40 32.10 12.66 20.52
C PRO A 40 33.14 12.64 19.40
N GLY A 41 33.07 13.63 18.51
CA GLY A 41 33.99 13.79 17.37
C GLY A 41 33.60 13.02 16.11
N ALA A 42 32.59 12.14 16.15
CA ALA A 42 32.11 11.46 14.96
C ALA A 42 31.25 12.40 14.09
N ALA A 43 31.55 12.46 12.79
CA ALA A 43 30.70 13.19 11.82
C ALA A 43 29.25 12.64 11.78
N VAL A 44 29.08 11.35 12.13
CA VAL A 44 27.78 10.65 12.16
C VAL A 44 26.84 11.21 13.22
N GLY A 45 27.35 11.70 14.37
CA GLY A 45 26.53 12.33 15.40
C GLY A 45 25.91 13.67 14.98
N ARG A 46 26.31 14.23 13.83
CA ARG A 46 25.73 15.47 13.28
C ARG A 46 24.65 15.22 12.23
N VAL A 47 24.42 13.97 11.82
CA VAL A 47 23.45 13.63 10.79
C VAL A 47 22.13 13.24 11.44
N ALA A 48 21.09 14.04 11.22
CA ALA A 48 19.72 13.70 11.62
C ALA A 48 19.15 12.63 10.66
N VAL A 49 19.61 11.38 10.78
CA VAL A 49 19.22 10.27 9.89
C VAL A 49 17.70 10.08 9.85
N GLY A 50 17.04 10.24 10.99
CA GLY A 50 15.58 10.20 11.07
C GLY A 50 14.93 11.24 10.15
N GLU A 51 15.42 12.48 10.12
CA GLU A 51 14.87 13.55 9.28
C GLU A 51 15.12 13.31 7.79
N LEU A 52 16.25 12.68 7.45
CA LEU A 52 16.59 12.31 6.07
C LEU A 52 15.70 11.18 5.53
N VAL A 53 15.40 10.19 6.36
CA VAL A 53 14.72 8.96 5.93
C VAL A 53 13.19 9.06 6.09
N SER A 54 12.70 9.85 7.05
CA SER A 54 11.25 9.99 7.32
C SER A 54 10.44 10.36 6.07
N PRO A 55 10.82 11.34 5.23
CA PRO A 55 10.05 11.69 4.03
C PRO A 55 9.95 10.53 3.03
N ALA A 56 11.03 9.74 2.88
CA ALA A 56 11.05 8.60 1.99
C ALA A 56 10.15 7.46 2.50
N VAL A 57 10.20 7.19 3.81
CA VAL A 57 9.31 6.21 4.46
C VAL A 57 7.86 6.62 4.30
N SER A 58 7.51 7.86 4.62
CA SER A 58 6.14 8.38 4.44
C SER A 58 5.68 8.29 2.98
N ALA A 59 6.57 8.51 2.01
CA ALA A 59 6.23 8.36 0.59
C ALA A 59 5.94 6.90 0.21
N VAL A 60 6.65 5.93 0.80
CA VAL A 60 6.39 4.49 0.61
C VAL A 60 5.03 4.11 1.22
N VAL A 61 4.79 4.47 2.48
CA VAL A 61 3.52 4.22 3.18
C VAL A 61 2.33 4.77 2.38
N ARG A 62 2.45 6.01 1.90
CA ARG A 62 1.43 6.64 1.05
C ARG A 62 1.16 5.83 -0.22
N ARG A 63 2.20 5.43 -0.95
CA ARG A 63 2.05 4.68 -2.21
C ARG A 63 1.41 3.30 -2.00
N LEU A 64 1.79 2.60 -0.94
CA LEU A 64 1.18 1.30 -0.59
C LEU A 64 -0.32 1.47 -0.30
N THR A 65 -0.68 2.50 0.47
CA THR A 65 -2.07 2.80 0.83
C THR A 65 -2.91 3.23 -0.38
N GLU A 66 -2.34 4.06 -1.27
CA GLU A 66 -2.98 4.47 -2.53
C GLU A 66 -3.23 3.29 -3.45
N TRP A 67 -2.23 2.42 -3.61
CA TRP A 67 -2.38 1.22 -4.43
C TRP A 67 -3.46 0.29 -3.88
N ALA A 68 -3.47 0.02 -2.57
CA ALA A 68 -4.49 -0.81 -1.95
C ALA A 68 -5.90 -0.23 -2.14
N SER A 69 -6.05 1.09 -1.99
CA SER A 69 -7.33 1.77 -2.20
C SER A 69 -7.79 1.68 -3.66
N ALA A 70 -6.88 1.86 -4.61
CA ALA A 70 -7.18 1.72 -6.03
C ALA A 70 -7.56 0.28 -6.40
N ALA A 71 -6.89 -0.72 -5.82
CA ALA A 71 -7.21 -2.14 -6.03
C ALA A 71 -8.62 -2.49 -5.51
N CYS A 72 -9.00 -2.01 -4.33
CA CYS A 72 -10.36 -2.18 -3.79
C CYS A 72 -11.42 -1.52 -4.69
N ALA A 73 -11.19 -0.28 -5.12
CA ALA A 73 -12.11 0.44 -6.00
C ALA A 73 -12.26 -0.24 -7.37
N ALA A 74 -11.17 -0.76 -7.93
CA ALA A 74 -11.21 -1.55 -9.15
C ALA A 74 -12.02 -2.83 -8.96
N ALA A 75 -11.82 -3.55 -7.85
CA ALA A 75 -12.56 -4.78 -7.56
C ALA A 75 -14.06 -4.53 -7.42
N GLU A 76 -14.46 -3.44 -6.77
CA GLU A 76 -15.86 -3.02 -6.65
C GLU A 76 -16.46 -2.67 -8.02
N SER A 77 -15.76 -1.89 -8.83
CA SER A 77 -16.18 -1.55 -10.20
C SER A 77 -16.38 -2.79 -11.09
N PHE A 78 -15.50 -3.78 -10.99
CA PHE A 78 -15.68 -5.06 -11.71
C PHE A 78 -16.89 -5.85 -11.21
N ARG A 79 -17.14 -5.86 -9.89
CA ARG A 79 -18.29 -6.54 -9.30
C ARG A 79 -19.62 -5.91 -9.73
N ASP A 80 -19.67 -4.58 -9.75
CA ASP A 80 -20.84 -3.81 -10.23
C ASP A 80 -21.09 -4.04 -11.72
N ALA A 81 -20.03 -4.07 -12.52
CA ALA A 81 -20.13 -4.37 -13.93
C ALA A 81 -20.65 -5.79 -14.19
N ASP A 82 -20.19 -6.79 -13.43
CA ASP A 82 -20.67 -8.18 -13.57
C ASP A 82 -22.16 -8.31 -13.19
N ALA A 83 -22.56 -7.73 -12.05
CA ALA A 83 -23.96 -7.71 -11.61
C ALA A 83 -24.88 -7.01 -12.63
N GLY A 84 -24.45 -5.87 -13.18
CA GLY A 84 -25.21 -5.13 -14.19
C GLY A 84 -25.34 -5.85 -15.53
N HIS A 85 -24.39 -6.74 -15.88
CA HIS A 85 -24.51 -7.60 -17.06
C HIS A 85 -25.40 -8.82 -16.78
N GLY A 86 -25.33 -9.42 -15.58
CA GLY A 86 -26.19 -10.54 -15.18
C GLY A 86 -27.68 -10.22 -15.24
N GLU A 87 -28.08 -9.03 -14.76
CA GLU A 87 -29.47 -8.54 -14.80
C GLU A 87 -29.99 -8.32 -16.23
N ARG A 88 -29.12 -8.03 -17.20
CA ARG A 88 -29.52 -7.79 -18.61
C ARG A 88 -29.80 -9.06 -19.41
N PHE A 89 -29.37 -10.22 -18.93
CA PHE A 89 -29.52 -11.50 -19.63
C PHE A 89 -30.51 -12.46 -18.96
N LEU A 90 -31.26 -12.03 -17.95
CA LEU A 90 -32.38 -12.79 -17.41
C LEU A 90 -33.51 -12.87 -18.46
N PRO A 91 -33.98 -14.09 -18.85
CA PRO A 91 -35.11 -14.23 -19.74
C PRO A 91 -36.38 -13.76 -19.02
N ARG A 92 -37.16 -12.93 -19.73
CA ARG A 92 -38.40 -12.32 -19.26
C ARG A 92 -39.55 -13.32 -19.19
#